data_AF-A0A1T5GLU2-F1
#
_entry.id   AF-A0A1T5GLU2-F1
#
_cell.length_a   1.000
_cell.length_b   1.000
_cell.length_c   1.000
_cell.angle_alpha   90.00
_cell.angle_beta   90.00
_cell.angle_gamma   90.00
#
_symmetry.space_group_name_H-M   'P 1'
#
loop_
_entity.id
_entity.type
_entity.pdbx_description
1 polymer ?
#
loop_
_entity_poly.entity_id
_entity_poly.type
_entity_poly.pdbx_seq_one_letter_code
_entity_poly.pdbx_strand_id
1 'polypeptide(L)'
;MKNKYFPDEEIELNDLYFMCYMIERVARHIHQKNKYVVNTIGKDGLYHLISVANVLHSENPLKVEDDWIRDYHLQNSNFDITDVDRSLAEKIPTPLEMGEVYQRLINDTLESKEDYVDGIIRVYNNEICDVIDNYNCSAFYEPSYVIARAYQAGGF
;
A
#
# COMPACT_ATOMS: atom_id res chain seq x y z
N MET A 1 -15.68 -7.69 -0.08
CA MET A 1 -16.15 -6.98 -1.29
C MET A 1 -16.16 -8.02 -2.39
N LYS A 2 -17.10 -7.97 -3.35
CA LYS A 2 -17.13 -8.98 -4.41
C LYS A 2 -15.99 -8.80 -5.40
N ASN A 3 -15.42 -9.92 -5.82
CA ASN A 3 -14.46 -9.94 -6.92
C ASN A 3 -15.11 -9.42 -8.21
N LYS A 4 -14.36 -8.63 -9.00
CA LYS A 4 -14.84 -8.00 -10.25
C LYS A 4 -15.22 -9.02 -11.33
N TYR A 5 -14.50 -10.15 -11.40
CA TYR A 5 -14.63 -11.15 -12.47
C TYR A 5 -15.37 -12.41 -12.03
N PHE A 6 -15.32 -12.72 -10.73
CA PHE A 6 -15.97 -13.89 -10.14
C PHE A 6 -16.93 -13.44 -9.02
N PRO A 7 -18.17 -13.03 -9.34
CA PRO A 7 -19.08 -12.42 -8.36
C PRO A 7 -19.45 -13.29 -7.15
N ASP A 8 -19.21 -14.60 -7.26
CA ASP A 8 -19.41 -15.55 -6.16
C ASP A 8 -18.26 -15.52 -5.14
N GLU A 9 -17.08 -15.02 -5.53
CA GLU A 9 -15.88 -14.90 -4.68
C GLU A 9 -15.84 -13.56 -3.93
N GLU A 10 -15.33 -13.59 -2.71
CA GLU A 10 -15.02 -12.40 -1.91
C GLU A 10 -13.54 -12.09 -2.02
N ILE A 11 -13.21 -10.80 -2.06
CA ILE A 11 -11.86 -10.31 -1.81
C ILE A 11 -11.54 -10.48 -0.33
N GLU A 12 -10.41 -11.12 -0.04
CA GLU A 12 -9.96 -11.43 1.31
C GLU A 12 -8.89 -10.44 1.81
N LEU A 13 -8.58 -10.53 3.11
CA LEU A 13 -7.56 -9.68 3.73
C LEU A 13 -6.18 -9.89 3.11
N ASN A 14 -5.88 -11.11 2.65
CA ASN A 14 -4.62 -11.45 2.02
C ASN A 14 -4.46 -10.79 0.64
N ASP A 15 -5.55 -10.56 -0.09
CA ASP A 15 -5.53 -9.82 -1.35
C ASP A 15 -5.21 -8.33 -1.09
N LEU A 16 -5.79 -7.75 -0.03
CA LEU A 16 -5.45 -6.39 0.42
C LEU A 16 -3.97 -6.28 0.85
N TYR A 17 -3.46 -7.29 1.55
CA TYR A 17 -2.04 -7.36 1.91
C TYR A 17 -1.15 -7.32 0.67
N PHE A 18 -1.44 -8.15 -0.33
CA PHE A 18 -0.69 -8.18 -1.57
C PHE A 18 -0.76 -6.85 -2.33
N MET A 19 -1.92 -6.20 -2.36
CA MET A 19 -2.04 -4.86 -2.94
C MET A 19 -1.12 -3.86 -2.26
N CYS A 20 -1.11 -3.80 -0.92
CA CYS A 20 -0.24 -2.88 -0.18
C CYS A 20 1.25 -3.20 -0.39
N TYR A 21 1.60 -4.48 -0.37
CA TYR A 21 2.95 -4.96 -0.68
C TYR A 21 3.42 -4.54 -2.08
N MET A 22 2.58 -4.73 -3.11
CA MET A 22 2.93 -4.38 -4.48
C MET A 22 2.98 -2.88 -4.71
N ILE A 23 2.08 -2.10 -4.10
CA ILE A 23 2.14 -0.62 -4.12
C ILE A 23 3.51 -0.15 -3.60
N GLU A 24 3.94 -0.68 -2.46
CA GLU A 24 5.23 -0.32 -1.86
C GLU A 24 6.42 -0.72 -2.75
N ARG A 25 6.40 -1.93 -3.32
CA ARG A 25 7.47 -2.40 -4.21
C ARG A 25 7.60 -1.54 -5.46
N VAL A 26 6.47 -1.31 -6.13
CA VAL A 26 6.42 -0.51 -7.33
C VAL A 26 6.86 0.92 -7.03
N ALA A 27 6.39 1.53 -5.93
CA ALA A 27 6.79 2.87 -5.51
C ALA A 27 8.30 2.99 -5.30
N ARG A 28 8.92 2.02 -4.60
CA ARG A 28 10.38 1.98 -4.43
C ARG A 28 11.11 1.79 -5.76
N HIS A 29 10.65 0.87 -6.61
CA HIS A 29 11.27 0.57 -7.90
C HIS A 29 11.37 1.81 -8.79
N ILE A 30 10.30 2.59 -8.86
CA ILE A 30 10.24 3.80 -9.70
C ILE A 30 10.63 5.07 -8.95
N HIS A 31 11.13 4.95 -7.71
CA HIS A 31 11.49 6.07 -6.84
C HIS A 31 10.37 7.12 -6.74
N GLN A 32 9.17 6.70 -6.34
CA GLN A 32 7.98 7.55 -6.16
C GLN A 32 7.38 7.34 -4.77
N LYS A 33 6.55 8.29 -4.32
CA LYS A 33 5.70 8.07 -3.15
C LYS A 33 4.62 7.02 -3.48
N ASN A 34 4.27 6.15 -2.53
CA ASN A 34 3.21 5.16 -2.71
C ASN A 34 1.87 5.75 -3.18
N LYS A 35 1.50 6.95 -2.72
CA LYS A 35 0.30 7.68 -3.17
C LYS A 35 0.30 7.98 -4.67
N TYR A 36 1.47 8.17 -5.28
CA TYR A 36 1.58 8.35 -6.73
C TYR A 36 1.13 7.08 -7.47
N VAL A 37 1.55 5.90 -7.01
CA VAL A 37 1.18 4.61 -7.59
C VAL A 37 -0.34 4.41 -7.49
N VAL A 38 -0.91 4.59 -6.29
CA VAL A 38 -2.36 4.47 -6.04
C VAL A 38 -3.17 5.40 -6.94
N ASN A 39 -2.79 6.68 -7.01
CA ASN A 39 -3.53 7.67 -7.77
C ASN A 39 -3.39 7.48 -9.28
N THR A 40 -2.25 6.99 -9.76
CA THR A 40 -2.03 6.76 -11.19
C THR A 40 -2.76 5.51 -11.68
N ILE A 41 -2.79 4.45 -10.88
CA ILE A 41 -3.58 3.24 -11.19
C ILE A 41 -5.09 3.55 -11.16
N GLY A 42 -5.53 4.34 -10.17
CA GLY A 42 -6.92 4.76 -10.04
C GLY A 42 -7.89 3.65 -9.63
N LYS A 43 -9.13 4.03 -9.32
CA LYS A 43 -10.14 3.14 -8.72
C LYS A 43 -10.40 1.87 -9.53
N ASP A 44 -10.63 2.01 -10.84
CA ASP A 44 -10.95 0.85 -11.70
C ASP A 44 -9.79 -0.12 -11.87
N GLY A 45 -8.56 0.42 -11.92
CA GLY A 45 -7.33 -0.36 -11.97
C GLY A 45 -7.07 -1.10 -10.66
N LEU A 46 -7.21 -0.41 -9.53
CA LEU A 46 -7.10 -1.03 -8.20
C LEU A 46 -8.14 -2.13 -8.00
N TYR A 47 -9.38 -1.93 -8.45
CA TYR A 47 -10.40 -2.96 -8.38
C TYR A 47 -10.10 -4.17 -9.29
N HIS A 48 -9.53 -3.93 -10.48
CA HIS A 48 -9.02 -5.02 -11.31
C HIS A 48 -7.92 -5.80 -10.59
N LEU A 49 -6.87 -5.11 -10.12
CA LEU A 49 -5.69 -5.72 -9.52
C LEU A 49 -6.00 -6.52 -8.26
N ILE A 50 -6.83 -5.96 -7.36
CA ILE A 50 -7.22 -6.69 -6.15
C ILE A 50 -8.09 -7.92 -6.47
N SER A 51 -8.85 -7.89 -7.57
CA SER A 51 -9.66 -9.03 -8.04
C SER A 51 -8.85 -10.14 -8.70
N VAL A 52 -7.56 -9.93 -8.98
CA VAL A 52 -6.66 -10.97 -9.51
C VAL A 52 -5.51 -11.27 -8.56
N ALA A 53 -5.49 -10.65 -7.37
CA ALA A 53 -4.41 -10.76 -6.40
C ALA A 53 -4.14 -12.21 -5.99
N ASN A 54 -5.18 -12.99 -5.67
CA ASN A 54 -5.08 -14.41 -5.31
C ASN A 54 -4.29 -15.26 -6.31
N VAL A 55 -4.39 -14.97 -7.62
CA VAL A 55 -3.61 -15.63 -8.67
C VAL A 55 -2.19 -15.07 -8.71
N LEU A 56 -2.05 -13.74 -8.65
CA LEU A 56 -0.75 -13.05 -8.70
C LEU A 56 0.16 -13.36 -7.50
N HIS A 57 -0.37 -13.85 -6.37
CA HIS A 57 0.44 -14.29 -5.22
C HIS A 57 1.47 -15.36 -5.59
N SER A 58 1.22 -16.17 -6.62
CA SER A 58 2.12 -17.24 -7.08
C SER A 58 3.09 -16.79 -8.17
N GLU A 59 2.92 -15.57 -8.70
CA GLU A 59 3.78 -15.02 -9.75
C GLU A 59 5.08 -14.44 -9.17
N ASN A 60 6.08 -14.26 -10.03
CA ASN A 60 7.32 -13.60 -9.63
C ASN A 60 7.03 -12.10 -9.36
N PRO A 61 7.27 -11.58 -8.15
CA PRO A 61 6.95 -10.19 -7.83
C PRO A 61 7.66 -9.16 -8.73
N LEU A 62 8.86 -9.47 -9.23
CA LEU A 62 9.57 -8.59 -10.17
C LEU A 62 8.81 -8.44 -11.49
N LYS A 63 8.23 -9.53 -11.98
CA LYS A 63 7.39 -9.51 -13.18
C LYS A 63 6.10 -8.70 -12.92
N VAL A 64 5.47 -8.90 -11.76
CA VAL A 64 4.25 -8.15 -11.41
C VAL A 64 4.54 -6.65 -11.29
N GLU A 65 5.68 -6.25 -10.73
CA GLU A 65 6.15 -4.85 -10.73
C GLU A 65 6.25 -4.30 -12.14
N ASP A 66 7.00 -4.98 -13.02
CA ASP A 66 7.21 -4.55 -14.41
C ASP A 66 5.87 -4.43 -15.16
N ASP A 67 4.95 -5.37 -14.92
CA ASP A 67 3.62 -5.37 -15.50
C ASP A 67 2.81 -4.15 -15.03
N TRP A 68 2.81 -3.85 -13.72
CA TRP A 68 2.11 -2.66 -13.19
C TRP A 68 2.69 -1.36 -13.76
N ILE A 69 4.02 -1.25 -13.80
CA ILE A 69 4.71 -0.05 -14.33
C ILE A 69 4.35 0.18 -15.78
N ARG A 70 4.38 -0.88 -16.60
CA ARG A 70 4.06 -0.82 -18.03
C ARG A 70 2.58 -0.53 -18.27
N ASP A 71 1.70 -1.30 -17.67
CA ASP A 71 0.26 -1.32 -18.01
C ASP A 71 -0.47 -0.08 -17.49
N TYR A 72 0.01 0.53 -16.41
CA TYR A 72 -0.50 1.80 -15.86
C TYR A 72 0.38 3.01 -16.18
N HIS A 73 1.39 2.83 -17.03
CA HIS A 73 2.30 3.91 -17.48
C HIS A 73 2.93 4.71 -16.33
N LEU A 74 3.32 4.02 -15.25
CA LEU A 74 3.95 4.65 -14.09
C LEU A 74 5.31 5.24 -14.47
N GLN A 75 5.60 6.42 -13.94
CA GLN A 75 6.81 7.18 -14.27
C GLN A 75 7.79 7.20 -13.11
N ASN A 76 9.07 7.09 -13.45
CA ASN A 76 10.16 7.25 -12.50
C ASN A 76 10.20 8.68 -11.93
N SER A 77 10.67 8.81 -10.69
CA SER A 77 11.11 10.09 -10.14
C SER A 77 12.47 9.96 -9.43
N ASN A 78 12.82 10.93 -8.59
CA ASN A 78 14.07 10.94 -7.81
C ASN A 78 13.80 10.81 -6.30
N PHE A 79 12.60 10.38 -5.89
CA PHE A 79 12.26 10.20 -4.48
C PHE A 79 12.66 8.80 -4.02
N ASP A 80 13.64 8.70 -3.14
CA ASP A 80 14.03 7.43 -2.52
C ASP A 80 13.60 7.39 -1.06
N ILE A 81 12.56 6.61 -0.75
CA ILE A 81 12.08 6.40 0.62
C ILE A 81 13.13 5.73 1.52
N THR A 82 14.14 5.09 0.93
CA THR A 82 15.23 4.43 1.64
C THR A 82 16.44 5.34 1.89
N ASP A 83 16.41 6.56 1.36
CA ASP A 83 17.40 7.60 1.65
C ASP A 83 17.11 8.23 3.03
N VAL A 84 17.64 7.57 4.06
CA VAL A 84 17.42 7.89 5.47
C VAL A 84 18.75 8.21 6.18
N ASP A 85 18.67 8.96 7.27
CA ASP A 85 19.75 9.09 8.22
C ASP A 85 19.97 7.75 8.92
N ARG A 86 21.03 7.05 8.52
CA ARG A 86 21.39 5.72 9.06
C ARG A 86 21.76 5.75 10.55
N SER A 87 21.97 6.92 11.15
CA SER A 87 22.14 7.04 12.61
C SER A 87 20.81 6.99 13.37
N LEU A 88 19.70 7.30 12.70
CA LEU A 88 18.34 7.24 13.23
C LEU A 88 17.61 5.96 12.80
N ALA A 89 17.91 5.46 11.60
CA ALA A 89 17.26 4.30 10.99
C ALA A 89 18.26 3.15 10.78
N GLU A 90 18.42 2.30 11.79
CA GLU A 90 19.33 1.15 11.72
C GLU A 90 18.85 0.08 10.73
N LYS A 91 17.53 -0.10 10.62
CA LYS A 91 16.89 -1.04 9.70
C LYS A 91 15.78 -0.35 8.92
N ILE A 92 15.88 -0.42 7.59
CA ILE A 92 14.81 0.02 6.69
C ILE A 92 13.77 -1.11 6.61
N PRO A 93 12.46 -0.82 6.81
CA PRO A 93 11.43 -1.84 6.71
C PRO A 93 11.38 -2.40 5.29
N THR A 94 11.20 -3.70 5.19
CA THR A 94 10.99 -4.40 3.93
C THR A 94 9.62 -4.04 3.34
N PRO A 95 9.43 -4.20 2.03
CA PRO A 95 8.11 -3.99 1.43
C PRO A 95 7.02 -4.90 2.02
N LEU A 96 7.39 -6.09 2.53
CA LEU A 96 6.46 -7.00 3.21
C LEU A 96 6.00 -6.43 4.56
N GLU A 97 6.92 -5.89 5.36
CA GLU A 97 6.61 -5.24 6.64
C GLU A 97 5.69 -4.02 6.43
N MET A 98 6.00 -3.18 5.43
CA MET A 98 5.15 -2.02 5.12
C MET A 98 3.79 -2.41 4.53
N GLY A 99 3.75 -3.45 3.69
CA GLY A 99 2.49 -4.01 3.19
C GLY A 99 1.55 -4.43 4.33
N GLU A 100 2.11 -5.00 5.41
CA GLU A 100 1.33 -5.38 6.60
C GLU A 100 0.86 -4.15 7.40
N VAL A 101 1.71 -3.14 7.58
CA VAL A 101 1.34 -1.88 8.25
C VAL A 101 0.14 -1.22 7.54
N TYR A 102 0.22 -1.06 6.22
CA TYR A 102 -0.86 -0.43 5.45
C TYR A 102 -2.11 -1.31 5.36
N GLN A 103 -1.97 -2.61 5.19
CA GLN A 103 -3.12 -3.53 5.20
C GLN A 103 -3.91 -3.42 6.51
N ARG A 104 -3.20 -3.45 7.65
CA ARG A 104 -3.85 -3.32 8.97
C ARG A 104 -4.48 -1.96 9.14
N LEU A 105 -3.79 -0.87 8.77
CA LEU A 105 -4.35 0.47 8.86
C LEU A 105 -5.64 0.62 8.03
N ILE A 106 -5.64 0.15 6.78
CA ILE A 106 -6.82 0.19 5.91
C ILE A 106 -7.96 -0.62 6.51
N ASN A 107 -7.68 -1.85 6.95
CA ASN A 107 -8.68 -2.73 7.55
C ASN A 107 -9.27 -2.15 8.84
N ASP A 108 -8.42 -1.65 9.73
CA ASP A 108 -8.81 -1.16 11.06
C ASP A 108 -9.52 0.21 11.00
N THR A 109 -9.40 0.92 9.88
CA THR A 109 -10.04 2.23 9.67
C THR A 109 -11.11 2.20 8.58
N LEU A 110 -11.50 1.03 8.08
CA LEU A 110 -12.50 0.90 7.02
C LEU A 110 -13.86 1.42 7.49
N GLU A 111 -14.48 2.31 6.73
CA GLU A 111 -15.81 2.82 7.05
C GLU A 111 -16.91 1.88 6.55
N SER A 112 -18.10 1.94 7.19
CA SER A 112 -19.23 1.03 6.88
C SER A 112 -19.72 1.02 5.43
N LYS A 113 -19.36 2.03 4.63
CA LYS A 113 -19.75 2.17 3.21
C LYS A 113 -18.58 1.99 2.25
N GLU A 114 -17.38 1.74 2.76
CA GLU A 114 -16.18 1.59 1.95
C GLU A 114 -15.89 0.12 1.68
N ASP A 115 -15.37 -0.14 0.50
CA ASP A 115 -14.64 -1.37 0.21
C ASP A 115 -13.13 -1.15 0.34
N TYR A 116 -12.34 -2.21 0.11
CA TYR A 116 -10.89 -2.11 0.21
C TYR A 116 -10.27 -1.14 -0.80
N VAL A 117 -10.86 -0.95 -1.99
CA VAL A 117 -10.33 0.01 -2.97
C VAL A 117 -10.56 1.43 -2.47
N ASP A 118 -11.74 1.72 -1.91
CA ASP A 118 -12.03 3.00 -1.27
C ASP A 118 -11.06 3.27 -0.11
N GLY A 119 -10.85 2.26 0.74
CA GLY A 119 -9.90 2.32 1.86
C GLY A 119 -8.46 2.57 1.42
N ILE A 120 -7.98 1.88 0.37
CA ILE A 120 -6.64 2.12 -0.22
C ILE A 120 -6.53 3.59 -0.67
N ILE A 121 -7.48 4.07 -1.47
CA ILE A 121 -7.42 5.45 -1.99
C ILE A 121 -7.43 6.47 -0.86
N ARG A 122 -8.30 6.30 0.14
CA ARG A 122 -8.41 7.22 1.28
C ARG A 122 -7.13 7.22 2.13
N VAL A 123 -6.65 6.05 2.54
CA VAL A 123 -5.51 5.95 3.45
C VAL A 123 -4.24 6.48 2.79
N TYR A 124 -3.89 6.02 1.59
CA TYR A 124 -2.65 6.46 0.93
C TYR A 124 -2.63 7.96 0.56
N ASN A 125 -3.79 8.62 0.50
CA ASN A 125 -3.86 10.07 0.32
C ASN A 125 -3.94 10.87 1.63
N ASN A 126 -3.91 10.20 2.79
CA ASN A 126 -3.92 10.85 4.10
C ASN A 126 -2.51 11.29 4.52
N GLU A 127 -2.43 12.43 5.22
CA GLU A 127 -1.17 13.02 5.71
C GLU A 127 -0.42 12.12 6.70
N ILE A 128 -1.10 11.18 7.38
CA ILE A 128 -0.42 10.21 8.25
C ILE A 128 0.61 9.36 7.50
N CYS A 129 0.42 9.14 6.19
CA CYS A 129 1.36 8.39 5.38
C CYS A 129 2.73 9.07 5.34
N ASP A 130 2.78 10.41 5.35
CA ASP A 130 4.06 11.13 5.40
C ASP A 130 4.81 10.88 6.73
N VAL A 131 4.12 10.46 7.80
CA VAL A 131 4.72 10.04 9.07
C VAL A 131 5.09 8.56 9.05
N ILE A 132 4.20 7.69 8.59
CA ILE A 132 4.43 6.24 8.49
C ILE A 132 5.59 5.92 7.53
N ASP A 133 5.67 6.64 6.40
CA ASP A 133 6.70 6.49 5.37
C ASP A 133 7.98 7.26 5.68
N ASN A 134 8.03 8.01 6.78
CA ASN A 134 9.27 8.61 7.25
C ASN A 134 10.06 7.58 8.06
N TYR A 135 10.91 6.82 7.37
CA TYR A 135 11.71 5.77 8.01
C TYR A 135 12.80 6.28 8.96
N ASN A 136 13.01 7.60 9.05
CA ASN A 136 13.82 8.20 10.11
C ASN A 136 13.11 8.22 11.48
N CYS A 137 11.80 7.95 11.51
CA CYS A 137 11.02 7.85 12.74
C CYS A 137 10.49 6.43 12.93
N SER A 138 10.05 6.11 14.14
CA SER A 138 9.59 4.77 14.51
C SER A 138 8.08 4.54 14.31
N ALA A 139 7.37 5.42 13.61
CA ALA A 139 5.91 5.37 13.51
C ALA A 139 5.37 4.04 12.94
N PHE A 140 6.06 3.46 11.96
CA PHE A 140 5.70 2.16 11.38
C PHE A 140 5.97 0.96 12.31
N TYR A 141 6.74 1.14 13.40
CA TYR A 141 6.93 0.13 14.45
C TYR A 141 5.82 0.12 15.51
N GLU A 142 4.98 1.16 15.55
CA GLU A 142 3.92 1.24 16.54
C GLU A 142 2.90 0.10 16.36
N PRO A 143 2.28 -0.39 17.45
CA PRO A 143 1.21 -1.36 17.34
C PRO A 143 0.07 -0.87 16.43
N SER A 144 -0.56 -1.77 15.67
CA SER A 144 -1.58 -1.37 14.67
C SER A 144 -2.71 -0.52 15.25
N TYR A 145 -3.15 -0.83 16.47
CA TYR A 145 -4.19 -0.05 17.16
C TYR A 145 -3.73 1.38 17.52
N VAL A 146 -2.43 1.61 17.71
CA VAL A 146 -1.86 2.95 17.95
C VAL A 146 -1.89 3.75 16.65
N ILE A 147 -1.44 3.14 15.55
CA ILE A 147 -1.45 3.76 14.22
C ILE A 147 -2.89 4.09 13.79
N ALA A 148 -3.84 3.18 14.00
CA ALA A 148 -5.25 3.41 13.68
C ALA A 148 -5.89 4.53 14.52
N ARG A 149 -5.53 4.65 15.82
CA ARG A 149 -5.96 5.77 16.66
C ARG A 149 -5.35 7.09 16.21
N ALA A 150 -4.06 7.09 15.87
CA ALA A 150 -3.38 8.26 15.33
C ALA A 150 -4.07 8.74 14.03
N TYR A 151 -4.43 7.80 13.14
CA TYR A 151 -5.21 8.10 11.93
C TYR A 151 -6.54 8.79 12.26
N GLN A 152 -7.30 8.25 13.20
CA GLN A 152 -8.58 8.83 13.62
C GLN A 152 -8.45 10.17 14.35
N ALA A 153 -7.33 10.38 15.05
CA ALA A 153 -7.02 11.63 15.75
C ALA A 153 -6.42 12.71 14.83
N GLY A 154 -6.05 12.37 13.59
CA GLY A 154 -5.43 13.28 12.62
C GLY A 154 -3.91 13.42 12.76
N GLY A 155 -3.23 12.52 13.47
CA GLY A 155 -1.77 12.54 13.63
C GLY A 155 -1.27 11.70 14.81
N PHE A 156 0.05 11.45 14.83
CA PHE A 156 0.78 10.86 15.96
C PHE A 156 1.08 11.88 17.06
#